data_AF-A0A382NWF7-F1
#
_entry.id   AF-A0A382NWF7-F1
#
_cell.length_a   1.000
_cell.length_b   1.000
_cell.length_c   1.000
_cell.angle_alpha   90.00
_cell.angle_beta   90.00
_cell.angle_gamma   90.00
#
_symmetry.space_group_name_H-M   'P 1'
#
loop_
_entity.id
_entity.type
_entity.pdbx_description
1 polymer ?
#
loop_
_entity_poly.entity_id
_entity_poly.type
_entity_poly.pdbx_seq_one_letter_code
_entity_poly.pdbx_strand_id
1 'polypeptide(L)'
;MKVHEPVLLNETVNNLVMNKDGIYIDGTIGFAGHASKIISKLNNKGKLIGIDLDPYALKCSNDNLSKFPTKSYSLYKGNFSEFPKIIKKIGISKVDGLVVDLGISSYQIDSKHRGFSYRYDSKLDMRFDSSKGISAKEFLNNTNQLDLAKIIKELGEEKQYKKIAMNIVKYCKILKMNTT
;
A
#
# COMPACT_ATOMS: atom_id res chain seq x y z
N MET A 1 13.59 11.70 10.90
CA MET A 1 12.35 10.89 10.84
C MET A 1 12.63 9.56 11.52
N LYS A 2 11.76 9.13 12.45
CA LYS A 2 11.86 7.80 13.04
C LYS A 2 11.60 6.78 11.92
N VAL A 3 12.52 5.84 11.71
CA VAL A 3 12.35 4.78 10.69
C VAL A 3 11.14 3.95 11.08
N HIS A 4 10.19 3.77 10.17
CA HIS A 4 9.03 2.90 10.40
C HIS A 4 9.53 1.47 10.65
N GLU A 5 9.20 0.93 11.83
CA GLU A 5 9.46 -0.46 12.15
C GLU A 5 8.27 -1.31 11.66
N PRO A 6 8.50 -2.28 10.78
CA PRO A 6 7.41 -3.08 10.22
C PRO A 6 6.76 -3.99 11.27
N VAL A 7 5.46 -4.21 11.11
CA VAL A 7 4.69 -5.09 11.99
C VAL A 7 5.18 -6.52 11.86
N LEU A 8 5.43 -7.17 13.01
CA LEU A 8 5.90 -8.56 13.10
C LEU A 8 7.11 -8.86 12.18
N LEU A 9 8.06 -7.92 12.11
CA LEU A 9 9.19 -7.98 11.17
C LEU A 9 9.97 -9.30 11.29
N ASN A 10 10.37 -9.67 12.50
CA ASN A 10 11.22 -10.84 12.70
C ASN A 10 10.44 -12.13 12.50
N GLU A 11 9.24 -12.23 13.06
CA GLU A 11 8.34 -13.38 12.94
C GLU A 11 8.04 -13.66 11.47
N THR A 12 7.65 -12.64 10.72
CA THR A 12 7.32 -12.76 9.29
C THR A 12 8.54 -13.23 8.49
N VAL A 13 9.68 -12.54 8.63
CA VAL A 13 10.86 -12.84 7.81
C VAL A 13 11.60 -14.11 8.24
N ASN A 14 11.50 -14.52 9.50
CA ASN A 14 12.05 -15.79 9.97
C ASN A 14 11.28 -16.99 9.45
N ASN A 15 9.95 -16.90 9.35
CA ASN A 15 9.12 -17.99 8.81
C ASN A 15 9.05 -17.97 7.28
N LEU A 16 9.30 -16.83 6.64
CA LEU A 16 9.28 -16.70 5.18
C LEU A 16 10.57 -17.23 4.53
N VAL A 17 11.74 -16.78 5.00
CA VAL A 17 13.02 -17.01 4.30
C VAL A 17 13.64 -18.32 4.75
N MET A 18 13.28 -19.41 4.06
CA MET A 18 13.79 -20.76 4.31
C MET A 18 14.90 -21.20 3.35
N ASN A 19 14.98 -20.56 2.17
CA ASN A 19 15.98 -20.80 1.13
C ASN A 19 16.75 -19.51 0.81
N LYS A 20 18.05 -19.46 1.12
CA LYS A 20 18.88 -18.25 0.89
C LYS A 20 19.19 -17.97 -0.59
N ASP A 21 19.10 -19.00 -1.43
CA ASP A 21 19.21 -18.91 -2.90
C ASP A 21 17.88 -18.53 -3.56
N GLY A 22 16.79 -18.45 -2.77
CA GLY A 22 15.43 -18.36 -3.27
C GLY A 22 15.00 -17.00 -3.81
N ILE A 23 13.85 -17.00 -4.47
CA ILE A 23 13.17 -15.81 -4.98
C ILE A 23 11.99 -15.48 -4.08
N TYR A 24 11.97 -14.27 -3.53
CA TYR A 24 10.91 -13.81 -2.63
C TYR A 24 10.21 -12.60 -3.20
N ILE A 25 8.91 -12.49 -2.94
CA ILE A 25 8.09 -11.34 -3.30
C ILE A 25 7.68 -10.60 -2.03
N ASP A 26 7.88 -9.29 -2.01
CA ASP A 26 7.21 -8.36 -1.11
C ASP A 26 6.13 -7.63 -1.93
N GLY A 27 4.87 -8.03 -1.74
CA GLY A 27 3.72 -7.53 -2.52
C GLY A 27 3.29 -6.11 -2.14
N THR A 28 3.74 -5.62 -1.00
CA THR A 28 3.36 -4.32 -0.42
C THR A 28 4.64 -3.65 0.07
N ILE A 29 5.61 -3.52 -0.83
CA ILE A 29 6.98 -3.20 -0.42
C ILE A 29 7.07 -1.88 0.35
N GLY A 30 6.18 -0.93 0.07
CA GLY A 30 6.08 0.31 0.82
C GLY A 30 7.43 1.02 0.89
N PHE A 31 7.95 1.19 2.09
CA PHE A 31 9.25 1.81 2.36
C PHE A 31 10.40 0.80 2.53
N ALA A 32 10.22 -0.42 2.02
CA ALA A 32 11.17 -1.52 2.04
C ALA A 32 11.57 -2.05 3.42
N GLY A 33 10.64 -2.02 4.39
CA GLY A 33 10.88 -2.51 5.75
C GLY A 33 11.13 -4.02 5.80
N HIS A 34 10.11 -4.83 5.47
CA HIS A 34 10.26 -6.30 5.36
C HIS A 34 11.27 -6.67 4.28
N ALA A 35 11.16 -6.06 3.09
CA ALA A 35 12.13 -6.19 2.00
C ALA A 35 13.61 -6.08 2.43
N SER A 36 13.98 -5.07 3.22
CA SER A 36 15.36 -4.90 3.70
C SER A 36 15.82 -6.05 4.60
N LYS A 37 14.91 -6.60 5.41
CA LYS A 37 15.21 -7.74 6.27
C LYS A 37 15.28 -9.04 5.46
N ILE A 38 14.39 -9.23 4.48
CA ILE A 38 14.40 -10.37 3.57
C ILE A 38 15.73 -10.40 2.82
N ILE A 39 16.08 -9.33 2.12
CA ILE A 39 17.26 -9.28 1.26
C ILE A 39 18.57 -9.44 2.06
N SER A 40 18.62 -8.97 3.31
CA SER A 40 19.77 -9.18 4.20
C SER A 40 20.02 -10.64 4.59
N LYS A 41 19.04 -11.53 4.43
CA LYS A 41 19.18 -12.97 4.67
C LYS A 41 19.54 -13.78 3.42
N LEU A 42 19.35 -13.18 2.25
CA LEU A 42 19.67 -13.82 0.97
C LEU A 42 21.17 -13.79 0.74
N ASN A 43 21.66 -14.71 -0.09
CA ASN A 43 23.02 -14.66 -0.60
C ASN A 43 23.05 -14.07 -2.02
N ASN A 44 24.17 -14.22 -2.71
CA ASN A 44 24.37 -13.66 -4.05
C ASN A 44 23.50 -14.30 -5.16
N LYS A 45 22.85 -15.43 -4.90
CA LYS A 45 21.91 -16.08 -5.83
C LYS A 45 20.45 -15.72 -5.55
N GLY A 46 20.13 -15.39 -4.29
CA GLY A 46 18.78 -15.02 -3.89
C GLY A 46 18.34 -13.70 -4.51
N LYS A 47 17.03 -13.55 -4.70
CA LYS A 47 16.43 -12.37 -5.31
C LYS A 47 15.16 -11.93 -4.60
N LEU A 48 15.00 -10.62 -4.41
CA LEU A 48 13.78 -9.98 -3.95
C LEU A 48 13.03 -9.31 -5.10
N ILE A 49 11.71 -9.44 -5.11
CA ILE A 49 10.81 -8.74 -6.04
C ILE A 49 9.88 -7.88 -5.19
N GLY A 50 10.01 -6.55 -5.30
CA GLY A 50 9.13 -5.59 -4.64
C GLY A 50 8.01 -5.14 -5.56
N ILE A 51 6.78 -5.12 -5.05
CA ILE A 51 5.60 -4.62 -5.77
C ILE A 51 4.91 -3.57 -4.91
N ASP A 52 4.51 -2.45 -5.52
CA ASP A 52 3.63 -1.46 -4.89
C ASP A 52 2.77 -0.76 -5.94
N LEU A 53 1.60 -0.29 -5.53
CA LEU A 53 0.74 0.57 -6.35
C LEU A 53 1.22 2.01 -6.36
N ASP A 54 1.84 2.46 -5.27
CA ASP A 54 2.25 3.85 -5.07
C ASP A 54 3.66 4.09 -5.66
N PRO A 55 3.78 4.94 -6.72
CA PRO A 55 5.09 5.30 -7.27
C PRO A 55 6.02 5.96 -6.25
N TYR A 56 5.46 6.67 -5.26
CA TYR A 56 6.26 7.30 -4.21
C TYR A 56 6.90 6.24 -3.30
N ALA A 57 6.13 5.22 -2.90
CA ALA A 57 6.64 4.09 -2.14
C ALA A 57 7.77 3.38 -2.89
N LEU A 58 7.61 3.11 -4.19
CA LEU A 58 8.66 2.50 -5.02
C LEU A 58 9.95 3.32 -5.06
N LYS A 59 9.84 4.65 -5.19
CA LYS A 59 10.99 5.54 -5.15
C LYS A 59 11.72 5.43 -3.81
N CYS A 60 11.00 5.55 -2.70
CA CYS A 60 11.59 5.45 -1.36
C CYS A 60 12.16 4.05 -1.08
N SER A 61 11.49 3.00 -1.52
CA SER A 61 11.98 1.61 -1.46
C SER A 61 13.31 1.47 -2.20
N ASN A 62 13.43 2.02 -3.42
CA ASN A 62 14.67 2.01 -4.18
C ASN A 62 15.81 2.68 -3.43
N ASP A 63 15.56 3.86 -2.85
CA ASP A 63 16.55 4.60 -2.06
C ASP A 63 16.97 3.80 -0.83
N ASN A 64 16.03 3.18 -0.11
CA ASN A 64 16.30 2.38 1.09
C ASN A 64 17.04 1.06 0.79
N LEU A 65 16.83 0.49 -0.39
CA LEU A 65 17.49 -0.74 -0.85
C LEU A 65 18.83 -0.49 -1.57
N SER A 66 19.19 0.76 -1.84
CA SER A 66 20.42 1.13 -2.58
C SER A 66 21.72 0.60 -1.98
N LYS A 67 21.73 0.30 -0.67
CA LYS A 67 22.85 -0.34 0.05
C LYS A 67 23.07 -1.82 -0.31
N PHE A 68 22.08 -2.47 -0.92
CA PHE A 68 22.18 -3.86 -1.35
C PHE A 68 22.60 -3.94 -2.83
N PRO A 69 23.22 -5.05 -3.27
CA PRO A 69 23.63 -5.20 -4.66
C PRO A 69 22.45 -5.01 -5.62
N THR A 70 22.58 -4.18 -6.66
CA THR A 70 21.49 -3.87 -7.60
C THR A 70 20.85 -5.11 -8.24
N LYS A 71 21.60 -6.19 -8.40
CA LYS A 71 21.09 -7.47 -8.96
C LYS A 71 20.24 -8.29 -7.98
N SER A 72 20.28 -7.98 -6.68
CA SER A 72 19.60 -8.73 -5.63
C SER A 72 18.12 -8.35 -5.47
N TYR A 73 17.66 -7.27 -6.11
CA TYR A 73 16.25 -6.88 -6.09
C TYR A 73 15.76 -6.27 -7.41
N SER A 74 14.44 -6.26 -7.58
CA SER A 74 13.74 -5.58 -8.68
C SER A 74 12.40 -5.05 -8.20
N LEU A 75 12.02 -3.85 -8.64
CA LEU A 75 10.81 -3.15 -8.19
C LEU A 75 9.82 -2.99 -9.35
N TYR A 76 8.54 -3.25 -9.09
CA TYR A 76 7.48 -3.18 -10.09
C TYR A 76 6.27 -2.40 -9.58
N LYS A 77 5.81 -1.43 -10.37
CA LYS A 77 4.53 -0.79 -10.13
C LYS A 77 3.39 -1.72 -10.52
N GLY A 78 2.52 -2.06 -9.57
CA GLY A 78 1.37 -2.92 -9.81
C GLY A 78 0.59 -3.22 -8.54
N ASN A 79 -0.61 -3.77 -8.70
CA ASN A 79 -1.34 -4.35 -7.58
C ASN A 79 -0.72 -5.71 -7.25
N PHE A 80 -0.52 -6.04 -5.97
CA PHE A 80 0.01 -7.35 -5.57
C PHE A 80 -0.82 -8.51 -6.11
N SER A 81 -2.13 -8.36 -6.32
CA SER A 81 -2.98 -9.39 -6.93
C SER A 81 -2.56 -9.73 -8.38
N GLU A 82 -1.80 -8.86 -9.04
CA GLU A 82 -1.26 -9.08 -10.37
C GLU A 82 0.15 -9.70 -10.37
N PHE A 83 0.70 -10.06 -9.20
CA PHE A 83 2.04 -10.65 -9.11
C PHE A 83 2.26 -11.85 -10.06
N PRO A 84 1.28 -12.77 -10.31
CA PRO A 84 1.52 -13.89 -11.22
C PRO A 84 1.83 -13.44 -12.65
N LYS A 85 1.19 -12.34 -13.09
CA LYS A 85 1.45 -11.74 -14.41
C LYS A 85 2.81 -11.05 -14.43
N ILE A 86 3.18 -10.37 -13.34
CA ILE A 86 4.46 -9.66 -13.21
C ILE A 86 5.63 -10.67 -13.29
N ILE A 87 5.60 -11.73 -12.48
CA ILE A 87 6.70 -12.72 -12.45
C ILE A 87 6.82 -13.49 -13.77
N LYS A 88 5.69 -13.82 -14.42
CA LYS A 88 5.69 -14.49 -15.72
C LYS A 88 6.36 -13.64 -16.80
N LYS A 89 6.10 -12.32 -16.82
CA LYS A 89 6.70 -11.39 -17.79
C LYS A 89 8.21 -11.29 -17.67
N ILE A 90 8.77 -11.54 -16.49
CA ILE A 90 10.21 -11.45 -16.22
C ILE A 90 10.89 -12.83 -16.21
N GLY A 91 10.22 -13.85 -16.74
CA GLY A 91 10.78 -15.20 -16.91
C GLY A 91 10.84 -16.03 -15.63
N ILE A 92 10.11 -15.65 -14.58
CA ILE A 92 10.08 -16.38 -13.31
C ILE A 92 8.81 -17.24 -13.25
N SER A 93 9.01 -18.54 -13.09
CA SER A 93 7.93 -19.54 -13.01
C SER A 93 7.60 -19.97 -11.58
N LYS A 94 8.52 -19.78 -10.63
CA LYS A 94 8.38 -20.19 -9.23
C LYS A 94 9.01 -19.15 -8.29
N VAL A 95 8.41 -19.01 -7.11
CA VAL A 95 8.96 -18.24 -5.99
C VAL A 95 8.98 -19.10 -4.72
N ASP A 96 9.90 -18.79 -3.82
CA ASP A 96 10.10 -19.49 -2.54
C ASP A 96 9.25 -18.88 -1.41
N GLY A 97 8.83 -17.62 -1.56
CA GLY A 97 7.92 -16.99 -0.62
C GLY A 97 7.30 -15.69 -1.14
N LEU A 98 6.13 -15.36 -0.59
CA LEU A 98 5.40 -14.11 -0.82
C LEU A 98 4.96 -13.56 0.53
N VAL A 99 5.21 -12.28 0.78
CA VAL A 99 4.63 -11.53 1.90
C VAL A 99 3.76 -10.41 1.37
N VAL A 100 2.65 -10.16 2.07
CA VAL A 100 1.74 -9.03 1.84
C VAL A 100 1.37 -8.48 3.22
N ASP A 101 1.84 -7.29 3.53
CA ASP A 101 1.51 -6.52 4.72
C ASP A 101 0.37 -5.54 4.37
N LEU A 102 -0.85 -5.95 4.68
CA LEU A 102 -2.05 -5.21 4.28
C LEU A 102 -2.27 -3.99 5.18
N GLY A 103 -2.39 -2.83 4.56
CA GLY A 103 -2.78 -1.61 5.26
C GLY A 103 -2.26 -0.36 4.58
N ILE A 104 -2.20 0.72 5.36
CA ILE A 104 -1.54 1.97 5.00
C ILE A 104 -0.27 2.11 5.83
N SER A 105 0.77 2.66 5.24
CA SER A 105 2.02 2.95 5.93
C SER A 105 1.86 4.11 6.92
N SER A 106 2.70 4.16 7.96
CA SER A 106 2.75 5.32 8.86
C SER A 106 3.04 6.63 8.09
N TYR A 107 3.83 6.57 7.02
CA TYR A 107 4.08 7.75 6.17
C TYR A 107 2.78 8.28 5.53
N GLN A 108 1.89 7.41 5.08
CA GLN A 108 0.59 7.83 4.51
C GLN A 108 -0.31 8.47 5.58
N ILE A 109 -0.20 8.06 6.85
CA ILE A 109 -0.95 8.67 7.97
C ILE A 109 -0.30 9.97 8.45
N ASP A 110 1.02 10.04 8.49
CA ASP A 110 1.78 11.16 9.06
C ASP A 110 2.17 12.22 8.01
N SER A 111 1.64 12.11 6.79
CA SER A 111 1.84 13.08 5.73
C SER A 111 0.52 13.64 5.21
N LYS A 112 0.59 14.83 4.62
CA LYS A 112 -0.50 15.41 3.81
C LYS A 112 -0.64 14.70 2.46
N HIS A 113 0.18 13.70 2.18
CA HIS A 113 0.24 13.04 0.88
C HIS A 113 -1.01 12.17 0.71
N ARG A 114 -1.78 12.45 -0.35
CA ARG A 114 -2.97 11.69 -0.78
C ARG A 114 -4.19 11.72 0.15
N GLY A 115 -4.14 12.42 1.29
CA GLY A 115 -5.32 12.59 2.14
C GLY A 115 -5.86 11.29 2.74
N PHE A 116 -4.95 10.41 3.17
CA PHE A 116 -5.31 9.24 4.00
C PHE A 116 -5.55 9.62 5.47
N SER A 117 -5.05 10.77 5.90
CA SER A 117 -5.11 11.23 7.28
C SER A 117 -6.05 12.41 7.43
N TYR A 118 -6.97 12.32 8.39
CA TYR A 118 -7.82 13.44 8.81
C TYR A 118 -7.10 14.40 9.79
N ARG A 119 -5.85 14.10 10.17
CA ARG A 119 -5.06 14.95 11.09
C ARG A 119 -4.57 16.24 10.44
N TYR A 120 -4.55 16.28 9.10
CA TYR A 120 -4.03 17.40 8.34
C TYR A 120 -5.01 17.78 7.24
N ASP A 121 -5.27 19.07 7.07
CA ASP A 121 -6.03 19.56 5.91
C ASP A 121 -5.24 19.29 4.62
N SER A 122 -5.80 18.41 3.78
CA SER A 122 -5.16 17.88 2.58
C SER A 122 -6.18 17.51 1.50
N LYS A 123 -5.76 17.39 0.24
CA LYS A 123 -6.66 16.99 -0.84
C LYS A 123 -7.25 15.61 -0.55
N LEU A 124 -8.58 15.49 -0.61
CA LEU A 124 -9.30 14.25 -0.38
C LEU A 124 -9.16 13.28 -1.56
N ASP A 125 -8.07 12.51 -1.63
CA ASP A 125 -7.77 11.57 -2.72
C ASP A 125 -7.97 10.10 -2.32
N MET A 126 -7.26 9.63 -1.28
CA MET A 126 -7.26 8.27 -0.72
C MET A 126 -6.90 7.12 -1.68
N ARG A 127 -6.50 7.37 -2.92
CA ARG A 127 -6.01 6.30 -3.81
C ARG A 127 -4.53 6.01 -3.52
N PHE A 128 -4.10 4.77 -3.69
CA PHE A 128 -2.68 4.42 -3.74
C PHE A 128 -2.07 4.85 -5.09
N ASP A 129 -2.72 4.52 -6.21
CA ASP A 129 -2.35 4.97 -7.55
C ASP A 129 -3.25 6.13 -8.00
N SER A 130 -2.70 7.35 -8.15
CA SER A 130 -3.47 8.52 -8.60
C SER A 130 -3.77 8.52 -10.10
N SER A 131 -3.14 7.65 -10.87
CA SER A 131 -3.32 7.60 -12.33
C SER A 131 -4.60 6.88 -12.78
N LYS A 132 -5.29 6.19 -11.87
CA LYS A 132 -6.46 5.36 -12.16
C LYS A 132 -7.49 5.44 -11.04
N GLY A 133 -8.74 5.11 -11.36
CA GLY A 133 -9.84 5.03 -10.40
C GLY A 133 -10.36 6.40 -9.94
N ILE A 134 -11.36 6.36 -9.06
CA ILE A 134 -12.06 7.54 -8.52
C ILE A 134 -11.43 7.99 -7.21
N SER A 135 -11.22 9.29 -7.05
CA SER A 135 -10.78 9.86 -5.76
C SER A 135 -11.90 9.81 -4.72
N ALA A 136 -11.56 9.83 -3.43
CA ALA A 136 -12.53 9.97 -2.35
C ALA A 136 -13.37 11.25 -2.50
N LYS A 137 -12.76 12.36 -2.94
CA LYS A 137 -13.47 13.59 -3.31
C LYS A 137 -14.54 13.34 -4.36
N GLU A 138 -14.19 12.73 -5.49
CA GLU A 138 -15.15 12.47 -6.57
C GLU A 138 -16.23 11.51 -6.10
N PHE A 139 -15.84 10.46 -5.37
CA PHE A 139 -16.77 9.47 -4.84
C PHE A 139 -17.81 10.11 -3.91
N LEU A 140 -17.39 10.87 -2.89
CA LEU A 140 -18.30 11.46 -1.91
C LEU A 140 -19.21 12.53 -2.50
N ASN A 141 -18.72 13.33 -3.46
CA ASN A 141 -19.55 14.36 -4.09
C ASN A 141 -20.59 13.83 -5.07
N ASN A 142 -20.44 12.59 -5.56
CA ASN A 142 -21.33 12.01 -6.57
C ASN A 142 -22.17 10.82 -6.06
N THR A 143 -21.88 10.30 -4.87
CA THR A 143 -22.59 9.17 -4.27
C THR A 143 -23.89 9.59 -3.59
N ASN A 144 -24.91 8.73 -3.62
CA ASN A 144 -26.15 8.93 -2.88
C ASN A 144 -26.05 8.44 -1.42
N GLN A 145 -26.98 8.89 -0.57
CA GLN A 145 -26.96 8.59 0.86
C GLN A 145 -27.07 7.09 1.18
N LEU A 146 -27.84 6.32 0.42
CA LEU A 146 -28.06 4.90 0.68
C LEU A 146 -26.78 4.09 0.41
N ASP A 147 -26.13 4.36 -0.72
CA ASP A 147 -24.88 3.69 -1.10
C ASP A 147 -23.75 4.06 -0.14
N LEU A 148 -23.63 5.34 0.24
CA LEU A 148 -22.65 5.77 1.23
C LEU A 148 -22.88 5.11 2.60
N ALA A 149 -24.15 5.06 3.04
CA ALA A 149 -24.51 4.42 4.30
C ALA A 149 -24.15 2.92 4.29
N LYS A 150 -24.38 2.23 3.18
CA LYS A 150 -24.01 0.81 3.00
C LYS A 150 -22.50 0.62 3.14
N ILE A 151 -21.70 1.43 2.45
CA ILE A 151 -20.23 1.36 2.50
C ILE A 151 -19.70 1.62 3.90
N ILE A 152 -20.18 2.67 4.58
CA ILE A 152 -19.76 2.99 5.95
C ILE A 152 -20.11 1.86 6.92
N LYS A 153 -21.27 1.20 6.73
CA LYS A 153 -21.67 0.05 7.53
C LYS A 153 -20.81 -1.17 7.28
N GLU A 154 -20.63 -1.54 6.01
CA GLU A 154 -20.01 -2.82 5.62
C GLU A 154 -18.48 -2.78 5.72
N LEU A 155 -17.85 -1.67 5.35
CA LEU A 155 -16.38 -1.54 5.35
C LEU A 155 -15.85 -0.83 6.60
N GLY A 156 -16.66 0.05 7.21
CA GLY A 156 -16.27 0.81 8.39
C GLY A 156 -16.80 0.23 9.71
N GLU A 157 -17.71 -0.76 9.65
CA GLU A 157 -18.35 -1.38 10.82
C GLU A 157 -19.00 -0.37 11.80
N GLU A 158 -19.41 0.81 11.28
CA GLU A 158 -19.84 1.95 12.08
C GLU A 158 -21.35 1.93 12.37
N LYS A 159 -21.74 2.01 13.64
CA LYS A 159 -23.14 1.93 14.09
C LYS A 159 -23.97 3.14 13.66
N GLN A 160 -23.36 4.32 13.58
CA GLN A 160 -24.01 5.56 13.16
C GLN A 160 -23.98 5.79 11.64
N TYR A 161 -23.70 4.76 10.84
CA TYR A 161 -23.54 4.83 9.38
C TYR A 161 -24.62 5.66 8.67
N LYS A 162 -25.90 5.53 9.05
CA LYS A 162 -27.01 6.31 8.48
C LYS A 162 -26.86 7.82 8.72
N LYS A 163 -26.52 8.20 9.95
CA LYS A 163 -26.38 9.60 10.36
C LYS A 163 -25.15 10.24 9.70
N ILE A 164 -24.05 9.51 9.64
CA ILE A 164 -22.81 9.97 9.00
C ILE A 164 -23.04 10.19 7.50
N ALA A 165 -23.60 9.19 6.80
CA ALA A 165 -23.88 9.31 5.36
C ALA A 165 -24.83 10.48 5.05
N MET A 166 -25.88 10.67 5.86
CA MET A 166 -26.80 11.81 5.72
C MET A 166 -26.06 13.15 5.82
N ASN A 167 -25.20 13.30 6.83
CA ASN A 167 -24.46 14.53 7.04
C ASN A 167 -23.44 14.81 5.93
N ILE A 168 -22.73 13.78 5.46
CA ILE A 168 -21.77 13.91 4.35
C ILE A 168 -22.49 14.34 3.08
N VAL A 169 -23.60 13.69 2.70
CA VAL A 169 -24.35 14.04 1.48
C VAL A 169 -24.95 15.44 1.60
N LYS A 170 -25.48 15.82 2.76
CA LYS A 170 -25.97 17.18 3.01
C LYS A 170 -24.86 18.21 2.82
N TYR A 171 -23.67 17.95 3.37
CA TYR A 171 -22.52 18.84 3.23
C TYR A 171 -22.06 18.97 1.77
N CYS A 172 -21.93 17.85 1.05
CA CYS A 172 -21.48 17.83 -0.35
C CYS A 172 -22.41 18.62 -1.27
N LYS A 173 -23.74 18.57 -1.04
CA LYS A 173 -24.72 19.35 -1.81
C LYS A 173 -24.59 20.87 -1.64
N ILE A 174 -24.11 21.33 -0.48
CA ILE A 174 -24.03 22.76 -0.16
C ILE A 174 -22.66 23.32 -0.56
N LEU A 175 -21.57 22.68 -0.12
CA LEU A 175 -20.23 23.27 -0.18
C LEU A 175 -19.25 22.51 -1.08
N LYS A 176 -19.60 21.30 -1.52
CA LYS A 176 -18.70 20.29 -2.09
C LYS A 176 -17.56 19.92 -1.14
N MET A 177 -17.36 18.62 -0.93
CA MET A 177 -16.24 18.15 -0.11
C MET A 177 -14.94 18.19 -0.93
N ASN A 178 -13.89 18.81 -0.39
CA ASN A 178 -12.64 19.04 -1.13
C ASN A 178 -11.39 18.54 -0.39
N THR A 179 -11.43 18.55 0.94
CA THR A 179 -10.32 18.17 1.80
C THR A 179 -10.75 17.11 2.83
N THR A 180 -9.76 16.46 3.43
CA THR A 180 -9.87 15.49 4.54
C THR A 180 -10.33 16.17 5.82
#